data_AF-A0A7C3CUE0-F1
#
_entry.id   AF-A0A7C3CUE0-F1
#
_cell.length_a   1.000
_cell.length_b   1.000
_cell.length_c   1.000
_cell.angle_alpha   90.00
_cell.angle_beta   90.00
_cell.angle_gamma   90.00
#
_symmetry.space_group_name_H-M   'P 1'
#
loop_
_entity.id
_entity.type
_entity.pdbx_description
1 polymer ?
#
loop_
_entity_poly.entity_id
_entity_poly.type
_entity_poly.pdbx_seq_one_letter_code
_entity_poly.pdbx_strand_id
1 'polypeptide(L)' 'MDWLSFLKIMAMEEHAARAKYQLAMDLAEDQELKAFFERLRDEEAFHAQFLEGEYEKLEKKLAAQG' A
#
# COMPACT_ATOMS: atom_id res chain seq x y z
N MET A 1 -5.81 1.28 -19.82
CA MET A 1 -5.23 1.78 -18.56
C MET A 1 -3.77 2.08 -18.83
N ASP A 2 -3.27 3.24 -18.44
CA ASP A 2 -1.84 3.57 -18.54
C ASP A 2 -1.09 3.14 -17.27
N TRP A 3 0.24 3.22 -17.30
CA TRP A 3 1.09 2.78 -16.19
C TRP A 3 0.92 3.64 -14.94
N LEU A 4 0.59 4.92 -15.07
CA LEU A 4 0.28 5.79 -13.92
C LEU A 4 -1.00 5.35 -13.22
N SER A 5 -2.05 5.07 -13.99
CA SER A 5 -3.32 4.55 -13.49
C SER A 5 -3.15 3.19 -12.82
N PHE A 6 -2.30 2.33 -13.37
CA PHE A 6 -1.97 1.03 -12.78
C PHE A 6 -1.32 1.20 -11.39
N LEU A 7 -0.24 1.99 -11.29
CA LEU A 7 0.43 2.23 -10.00
C LEU A 7 -0.49 2.87 -8.96
N LYS A 8 -1.36 3.80 -9.39
CA LYS A 8 -2.36 4.42 -8.53
C LYS A 8 -3.35 3.40 -7.96
N ILE A 9 -3.84 2.48 -8.79
CA ILE A 9 -4.73 1.40 -8.33
C ILE A 9 -4.01 0.47 -7.37
N MET A 10 -2.77 0.09 -7.67
CA MET A 10 -1.99 -0.76 -6.77
C MET A 10 -1.80 -0.10 -5.39
N ALA A 11 -1.42 1.18 -5.34
CA ALA A 11 -1.31 1.90 -4.06
C ALA A 11 -2.65 1.95 -3.30
N MET A 12 -3.78 2.12 -4.01
CA MET A 12 -5.11 2.06 -3.39
C MET A 12 -5.42 0.69 -2.79
N GLU A 13 -5.02 -0.40 -3.45
CA GLU A 13 -5.17 -1.76 -2.91
C GLU A 13 -4.32 -1.98 -1.66
N GLU A 14 -3.09 -1.46 -1.60
CA GLU A 14 -2.26 -1.55 -0.40
C GLU A 14 -2.87 -0.79 0.79
N HIS A 15 -3.43 0.41 0.54
CA HIS A 15 -4.17 1.14 1.57
C HIS A 15 -5.40 0.37 2.06
N ALA A 16 -6.11 -0.31 1.15
CA ALA A 16 -7.25 -1.15 1.50
C ALA A 16 -6.83 -2.41 2.28
N ALA A 17 -5.73 -3.06 1.91
CA ALA A 17 -5.16 -4.19 2.61
C ALA A 17 -4.72 -3.81 4.03
N ARG A 18 -4.01 -2.68 4.17
CA ARG A 18 -3.65 -2.09 5.46
C ARG A 18 -4.86 -1.88 6.36
N ALA A 19 -5.95 -1.32 5.84
CA ALA A 19 -7.17 -1.11 6.60
C ALA A 19 -7.82 -2.43 7.05
N LYS A 20 -7.79 -3.47 6.21
CA LYS A 20 -8.29 -4.81 6.56
C LYS A 20 -7.45 -5.45 7.66
N TYR A 21 -6.12 -5.33 7.63
CA TYR A 21 -5.26 -5.84 8.70
C TYR A 21 -5.41 -5.06 10.00
N GLN A 22 -5.60 -3.75 9.94
CA GLN A 22 -5.94 -2.96 11.12
C GLN A 22 -7.23 -3.47 11.77
N LEU A 23 -8.30 -3.69 10.99
CA LEU A 23 -9.54 -4.28 11.50
C LEU A 23 -9.32 -5.68 12.09
N ALA A 24 -8.54 -6.52 11.44
CA ALA A 24 -8.22 -7.87 11.93
C ALA A 24 -7.45 -7.83 13.26
N MET A 25 -6.51 -6.89 13.41
CA MET A 25 -5.79 -6.65 14.67
C MET A 25 -6.72 -6.16 15.78
N ASP A 26 -7.66 -5.27 15.46
CA ASP A 26 -8.64 -4.74 16.42
C ASP A 26 -9.61 -5.82 16.93
N LEU A 27 -9.95 -6.79 16.07
CA LEU A 27 -10.84 -7.91 16.38
C LEU A 27 -10.13 -9.11 17.02
N ALA A 28 -8.81 -9.23 16.87
CA ALA A 28 -8.06 -10.34 17.45
C ALA A 28 -8.07 -10.26 18.99
N GLU A 29 -8.30 -11.39 19.64
CA GLU A 29 -8.26 -11.49 21.12
C GLU A 29 -6.88 -11.98 21.62
N ASP A 30 -6.16 -12.72 20.78
CA ASP A 30 -4.85 -13.29 21.08
C ASP A 30 -3.69 -12.35 20.69
N GLN A 31 -2.68 -12.28 21.55
CA GLN A 31 -1.55 -11.36 21.39
C GLN A 31 -0.62 -11.75 20.23
N GLU A 32 -0.47 -13.04 19.93
CA GLU A 32 0.34 -13.51 18.81
C GLU A 32 -0.34 -13.16 17.48
N LEU A 33 -1.66 -13.33 17.39
CA LEU A 33 -2.44 -12.92 16.22
C LEU A 33 -2.43 -11.39 16.03
N LYS A 34 -2.50 -10.60 17.10
CA LYS A 34 -2.33 -9.14 17.01
C LYS A 34 -0.98 -8.76 16.41
N ALA A 35 0.11 -9.35 16.91
CA ALA A 35 1.46 -9.10 16.39
C ALA A 35 1.64 -9.61 14.95
N PHE A 36 0.90 -10.63 14.54
CA PHE A 36 0.88 -11.08 13.14
C PHE A 36 0.21 -10.04 12.24
N PHE A 37 -1.00 -9.58 12.57
CA PHE A 37 -1.69 -8.57 11.75
C PHE A 37 -1.03 -7.19 11.78
N GLU A 38 -0.40 -6.83 12.89
CA GLU A 38 0.41 -5.60 12.98
C GLU A 38 1.54 -5.59 11.95
N ARG A 39 2.30 -6.70 11.86
CA ARG A 39 3.38 -6.82 10.87
C ARG A 39 2.86 -6.69 9.43
N LEU A 40 1.77 -7.38 9.11
CA LEU A 40 1.17 -7.29 7.77
C LEU A 40 0.69 -5.87 7.46
N ARG A 41 0.00 -5.22 8.41
CA ARG A 41 -0.44 -3.82 8.26
C ARG A 41 0.73 -2.89 7.95
N ASP A 42 1.85 -3.07 8.64
CA ASP A 42 3.03 -2.22 8.49
C ASP A 42 3.78 -2.51 7.18
N GLU A 43 3.79 -3.76 6.71
CA GLU A 43 4.28 -4.14 5.38
C GLU A 43 3.48 -3.44 4.26
N GLU A 44 2.13 -3.43 4.34
CA GLU A 44 1.33 -2.75 3.31
C GLU A 44 1.52 -1.22 3.34
N ALA A 45 1.83 -0.63 4.49
CA ALA A 45 2.19 0.78 4.57
C ALA A 45 3.50 1.08 3.80
N PHE A 46 4.47 0.17 3.87
CA PHE A 46 5.70 0.28 3.10
C PHE A 46 5.44 0.09 1.59
N HIS A 47 4.61 -0.89 1.20
CA HIS A 47 4.24 -1.09 -0.20
C HIS A 47 3.55 0.13 -0.80
N ALA A 48 2.58 0.72 -0.08
CA ALA A 48 1.90 1.93 -0.51
C ALA A 48 2.88 3.09 -0.75
N GLN A 49 3.76 3.36 0.21
CA GLN A 49 4.77 4.42 0.10
C GLN A 49 5.72 4.18 -1.08
N PHE A 50 6.13 2.93 -1.29
CA PHE A 50 6.98 2.57 -2.41
C PHE A 50 6.30 2.83 -3.76
N LEU A 51 5.05 2.38 -3.92
CA LEU A 51 4.28 2.55 -5.16
C LEU A 51 3.99 4.03 -5.46
N GLU A 52 3.68 4.83 -4.44
CA GLU A 52 3.51 6.28 -4.57
C GLU A 52 4.82 6.97 -5.02
N GLY A 53 5.96 6.54 -4.47
CA GLY A 53 7.28 7.03 -4.92
C GLY A 53 7.61 6.65 -6.37
N GLU A 54 7.27 5.43 -6.80
CA GLU A 54 7.46 5.01 -8.19
C GLU A 54 6.49 5.73 -9.16
N TYR A 55 5.27 6.02 -8.70
CA TYR A 55 4.32 6.86 -9.45
C TYR A 55 4.93 8.24 -9.73
N GLU A 56 5.45 8.92 -8.71
CA GLU A 56 6.06 10.25 -8.87
C GLU A 56 7.25 10.23 -9.84
N LYS A 57 8.10 9.21 -9.76
CA LYS A 57 9.24 9.05 -10.67
C LYS A 57 8.78 8.85 -12.11
N LEU A 58 7.77 8.03 -12.32
CA LEU A 58 7.21 7.76 -13.64
C LEU A 58 6.52 8.99 -14.23
N GLU A 59 5.74 9.71 -13.41
CA GLU A 59 5.06 10.94 -13.82
C GLU A 59 6.07 11.99 -14.31
N LYS A 60 7.14 12.23 -13.53
CA LYS A 60 8.24 13.13 -13.93
C LYS A 60 8.91 12.70 -15.23
N LYS A 61 9.15 11.39 -15.40
CA LYS A 61 9.76 10.84 -16.61
C LYS A 61 8.87 11.06 -17.84
N LEU A 62 7.57 10.84 -17.73
CA LEU A 62 6.63 11.03 -18.83
C LEU A 62 6.45 12.51 -19.17
N ALA A 63 6.41 13.39 -18.16
CA ALA A 63 6.35 14.84 -18.37
C ALA A 63 7.59 15.41 -19.07
N ALA A 64 8.78 14.82 -18.84
CA ALA A 64 10.02 15.23 -19.52
C ALA A 64 10.15 14.71 -20.96
N GLN A 65 9.25 13.83 -21.40
CA GLN A 65 9.24 13.25 -22.76
C GLN A 65 8.19 13.87 -23.69
N GLY A 66 7.29 14.72 -23.17
CA GLY A 66 6.32 15.50 -23.93
C GLY A 66 6.80 16.93 -24.16
#